data_AF-A0A1G6HQZ9-F1
#
_entry.id   AF-A0A1G6HQZ9-F1
#
_cell.length_a   1.000
_cell.length_b   1.000
_cell.length_c   1.000
_cell.angle_alpha   90.00
_cell.angle_beta   90.00
_cell.angle_gamma   90.00
#
_symmetry.space_group_name_H-M   'P 1'
#
loop_
_entity.id
_entity.type
_entity.pdbx_description
1 polymer ?
#
loop_
_entity_poly.entity_id
_entity_poly.type
_entity_poly.pdbx_seq_one_letter_code
_entity_poly.pdbx_strand_id
1 'polypeptide(L)' 'MNEYLSRAEFLDGKRDKGHRRADTFKWDERMEELAKLRDSRPEVFETLGTSIRMSLGYYENDKRIAAEYGRDVTKGAN' A
#
# COMPACT_ATOMS: atom_id res chain seq x y z
N MET A 1 -28.08 -27.06 3.74
CA MET A 1 -26.64 -27.16 3.41
C MET A 1 -26.48 -26.54 2.03
N ASN A 2 -25.98 -25.31 1.88
CA ASN A 2 -24.54 -25.10 1.91
C ASN A 2 -24.17 -23.64 2.28
N GLU A 3 -24.28 -23.26 3.56
CA GLU A 3 -23.73 -21.99 4.09
C GLU A 3 -22.19 -21.90 3.95
N TYR A 4 -21.53 -23.00 3.56
CA TYR A 4 -20.08 -23.06 3.38
C TYR A 4 -19.60 -22.53 2.02
N LEU A 5 -20.44 -22.47 0.99
CA LEU A 5 -20.06 -21.92 -0.33
C LEU A 5 -19.94 -20.39 -0.30
N SER A 6 -20.86 -19.70 0.36
CA SER A 6 -20.83 -18.23 0.47
C SER A 6 -19.66 -17.71 1.32
N ARG A 7 -19.10 -18.54 2.21
CA ARG A 7 -17.93 -18.16 3.01
C ARG A 7 -16.63 -18.24 2.21
N ALA A 8 -16.55 -19.14 1.23
CA ALA A 8 -15.38 -19.27 0.36
C ALA A 8 -15.26 -18.08 -0.62
N GLU A 9 -16.36 -17.68 -1.26
CA GLU A 9 -16.37 -16.52 -2.18
C GLU A 9 -16.09 -15.19 -1.47
N PHE A 10 -16.56 -15.03 -0.22
CA PHE A 10 -16.23 -13.85 0.60
C PHE A 10 -14.73 -13.77 0.95
N LEU A 11 -14.06 -14.92 1.06
CA LEU A 11 -12.61 -15.00 1.29
C LEU A 11 -11.82 -14.81 -0.02
N ASP A 12 -12.34 -15.30 -1.14
CA ASP A 12 -11.72 -15.14 -2.45
C ASP A 12 -11.72 -13.67 -2.92
N GLY A 13 -12.81 -12.94 -2.67
CA GLY A 13 -12.87 -11.49 -2.91
C GLY A 13 -11.89 -10.66 -2.06
N LYS A 14 -11.42 -11.17 -0.91
CA LYS A 14 -10.34 -10.55 -0.13
C LYS A 14 -8.95 -10.87 -0.70
N ARG A 15 -8.74 -12.11 -1.15
CA ARG A 15 -7.50 -12.53 -1.84
C ARG A 15 -7.26 -11.73 -3.12
N ASP A 16 -8.33 -11.48 -3.86
CA ASP A 16 -8.29 -10.78 -5.15
C ASP A 16 -8.05 -9.26 -4.99
N LYS A 17 -8.48 -8.66 -3.88
CA LYS A 17 -8.20 -7.23 -3.58
C LYS A 17 -6.73 -6.96 -3.30
N GLY A 18 -6.04 -7.87 -2.60
CA GLY A 18 -4.60 -7.78 -2.34
C GLY A 18 -3.80 -7.88 -3.63
N HIS A 19 -4.13 -8.87 -4.47
CA HIS A 19 -3.54 -9.03 -5.80
C HIS A 19 -3.76 -7.81 -6.70
N ARG A 20 -5.00 -7.29 -6.78
CA ARG A 20 -5.28 -6.08 -7.58
C ARG A 20 -4.50 -4.87 -7.10
N ARG A 21 -4.38 -4.66 -5.78
CA ARG A 21 -3.59 -3.55 -5.23
C ARG A 21 -2.11 -3.71 -5.53
N ALA A 22 -1.57 -4.91 -5.36
CA ALA A 22 -0.18 -5.23 -5.70
C ALA A 22 0.11 -4.95 -7.18
N ASP A 23 -0.79 -5.34 -8.08
CA ASP A 23 -0.64 -5.15 -9.52
C ASP A 23 -0.77 -3.69 -9.96
N THR A 24 -1.55 -2.89 -9.22
CA THR A 24 -1.70 -1.45 -9.49
C THR A 24 -0.66 -0.58 -8.81
N PHE A 25 0.20 -1.16 -7.96
CA PHE A 25 1.20 -0.40 -7.23
C PHE A 25 2.15 0.29 -8.21
N LYS A 26 2.41 1.58 -7.95
CA LYS A 26 3.40 2.37 -8.68
C LYS A 26 4.29 3.07 -7.70
N TRP A 27 5.59 2.98 -7.97
CA TRP A 27 6.59 3.73 -7.23
C TRP A 27 6.38 5.24 -7.46
N ASP A 28 6.34 6.03 -6.37
CA ASP A 28 6.16 7.48 -6.42
C ASP A 28 7.30 8.16 -5.68
N GLU A 29 8.11 8.92 -6.42
CA GLU A 29 9.29 9.62 -5.89
C GLU A 29 8.94 10.55 -4.73
N ARG A 30 7.80 11.25 -4.81
CA ARG A 30 7.39 12.20 -3.78
C ARG A 30 7.00 11.50 -2.50
N MET A 31 6.38 10.31 -2.59
CA MET A 31 6.04 9.52 -1.42
C MET A 31 7.27 8.90 -0.76
N GLU A 32 8.27 8.52 -1.54
CA GLU A 32 9.55 8.05 -0.99
C GLU A 32 10.34 9.16 -0.32
N GLU A 33 10.36 10.37 -0.90
CA GLU A 33 10.92 11.56 -0.25
C GLU A 33 10.18 11.91 1.04
N LEU A 34 8.85 11.77 1.04
CA LEU A 34 8.02 12.00 2.21
C LEU A 34 8.25 10.94 3.31
N ALA A 35 8.47 9.66 2.94
CA ALA A 35 8.88 8.61 3.85
C ALA A 35 10.25 8.93 4.48
N LYS A 36 11.22 9.34 3.66
CA LYS A 36 12.54 9.79 4.15
C LYS A 36 12.42 11.01 5.05
N LEU A 37 11.52 11.95 4.76
CA LEU A 37 11.28 13.12 5.61
C LEU A 37 10.73 12.69 6.97
N ARG A 38 9.76 11.76 7.01
CA ARG A 38 9.26 11.21 8.29
C ARG A 38 10.38 10.60 9.12
N ASP A 39 11.24 9.82 8.49
CA ASP A 39 12.29 9.07 9.21
C ASP A 39 13.45 9.99 9.66
N SER A 40 13.75 11.02 8.89
CA SER A 40 14.85 11.96 9.18
C SER A 40 14.44 13.15 10.06
N ARG A 41 13.20 13.63 9.93
CA ARG A 41 12.67 14.84 10.58
C ARG A 41 11.20 14.65 10.96
N PRO A 42 10.91 13.76 11.92
CA PRO A 42 9.54 13.45 12.32
C PRO A 42 8.77 14.70 12.79
N GLU A 43 9.44 15.65 13.43
CA GLU A 43 8.87 16.91 13.89
C GLU A 43 8.35 17.77 12.73
N VAL A 44 9.06 17.78 11.60
CA VAL A 44 8.62 18.50 10.40
C VAL A 44 7.48 17.74 9.73
N PHE A 45 7.58 16.41 9.64
CA PHE A 45 6.54 15.58 9.07
C PHE A 45 5.20 15.72 9.81
N GLU A 46 5.22 15.83 11.14
CA GLU A 46 4.01 16.01 11.96
C GLU A 46 3.29 17.33 11.71
N THR A 47 4.02 18.38 11.28
CA THR A 47 3.41 19.66 10.90
C THR A 47 2.72 19.64 9.54
N LEU A 48 2.92 18.58 8.74
CA LEU A 48 2.25 18.43 7.46
C LEU A 48 0.76 18.14 7.63
N GLY A 49 -0.02 18.59 6.64
CA GLY A 49 -1.45 18.37 6.59
C GLY A 49 -1.81 16.89 6.72
N THR A 50 -2.90 16.60 7.44
CA THR A 50 -3.37 15.22 7.68
C THR A 50 -3.58 14.42 6.40
N SER A 51 -4.04 15.08 5.32
CA SER A 51 -4.20 14.43 4.01
C SER A 51 -2.88 13.88 3.47
N ILE A 52 -1.79 14.65 3.55
CA ILE A 52 -0.46 14.24 3.09
C ILE A 52 0.04 13.04 3.90
N ARG A 53 -0.11 13.09 5.22
CA ARG A 53 0.29 11.99 6.11
C ARG A 53 -0.52 10.72 5.86
N MET A 54 -1.82 10.85 5.61
CA MET A 54 -2.67 9.71 5.23
C MET A 54 -2.27 9.13 3.87
N SER A 55 -1.99 9.97 2.88
CA SER A 55 -1.53 9.52 1.56
C SER A 55 -0.24 8.71 1.67
N LEU A 56 0.71 9.12 2.52
CA LEU A 56 1.91 8.33 2.80
C LEU A 56 1.56 6.95 3.37
N GLY A 57 0.67 6.89 4.37
CA GLY A 57 0.25 5.63 4.97
C GLY A 57 -0.42 4.68 3.97
N TYR A 58 -1.24 5.19 3.05
CA TYR A 58 -1.83 4.38 1.98
C TYR A 58 -0.77 3.86 1.01
N TYR A 59 0.15 4.74 0.59
CA TYR A 59 1.26 4.38 -0.30
C TYR A 59 2.13 3.27 0.31
N GLU A 60 2.53 3.41 1.57
CA GLU A 60 3.36 2.40 2.25
C GLU A 60 2.63 1.07 2.45
N ASN A 61 1.33 1.12 2.72
CA ASN A 61 0.53 -0.09 2.78
C ASN A 61 0.45 -0.80 1.42
N ASP A 62 0.21 -0.07 0.34
CA ASP A 62 0.14 -0.66 -1.00
C ASP A 62 1.53 -1.16 -1.45
N LYS A 63 2.61 -0.46 -1.08
CA LYS A 63 4.01 -0.91 -1.27
C LYS A 63 4.29 -2.22 -0.55
N ARG A 64 3.89 -2.34 0.72
CA ARG A 64 4.03 -3.58 1.50
C ARG A 64 3.27 -4.73 0.86
N ILE A 65 2.02 -4.49 0.44
CA ILE A 65 1.21 -5.50 -0.25
C ILE A 65 1.90 -5.92 -1.54
N ALA A 66 2.36 -4.99 -2.38
CA ALA A 66 3.07 -5.31 -3.61
C ALA A 66 4.31 -6.19 -3.37
N ALA A 67 5.11 -5.87 -2.35
CA ALA A 67 6.26 -6.69 -1.95
C ALA A 67 5.86 -8.09 -1.46
N GLU A 68 4.79 -8.22 -0.67
CA GLU A 68 4.26 -9.51 -0.19
C GLU A 68 3.83 -10.42 -1.36
N TYR A 69 3.37 -9.83 -2.47
CA TYR A 69 3.02 -10.54 -3.71
C TYR A 69 4.20 -10.69 -4.69
N GLY A 70 5.42 -10.33 -4.28
CA GLY A 70 6.63 -10.48 -5.09
C GLY A 70 6.75 -9.50 -6.26
N ARG A 71 6.00 -8.38 -6.23
CA ARG A 71 6.14 -7.30 -7.22
C ARG A 71 7.37 -6.46 -6.91
N ASP A 72 7.99 -5.93 -7.95
CA ASP A 72 9.06 -4.95 -7.78
C ASP A 72 8.45 -3.66 -7.22
N VAL A 73 9.00 -3.21 -6.10
CA VAL A 73 8.56 -2.00 -5.39
C VAL A 73 9.60 -0.88 -5.43
N THR A 74 10.60 -1.03 -6.30
CA THR A 74 11.69 -0.09 -6.48
C THR A 74 11.44 0.81 -7.70
N LYS A 75 12.26 1.86 -7.82
CA LYS A 75 12.18 2.81 -8.94
C LYS A 75 12.40 2.08 -10.26
N GLY A 76 11.41 2.12 -11.15
CA GLY A 76 11.45 1.47 -12.46
C GLY A 76 10.60 0.20 -12.59
N ALA A 77 9.90 -0.22 -11.53
CA ALA A 77 8.84 -1.22 -11.63
C ALA A 77 7.75 -0.70 -12.59
N ASN A 78 7.49 -1.45 -13.67
CA ASN A 78 6.62 -1.06 -14.78
C ASN A 78 5.51 -2.09 -14.97
#